data_AF-A0A5N6WDZ3-F1
#
_entry.id   AF-A0A5N6WDZ3-F1
#
_cell.length_a   1.000
_cell.length_b   1.000
_cell.length_c   1.000
_cell.angle_alpha   90.00
_cell.angle_beta   90.00
_cell.angle_gamma   90.00
#
_symmetry.space_group_name_H-M   'P 1'
#
loop_
_entity.id
_entity.type
_entity.pdbx_description
1 polymer ?
#
loop_
_entity_poly.entity_id
_entity_poly.type
_entity_poly.pdbx_seq_one_letter_code
_entity_poly.pdbx_strand_id
1 'polypeptide(L)'
;MSMLLGVTLAMLLGSRPARAGSLKDIDHVVIFMQENRSWNNYFGTMAGVRGFNDPNVQVNDDGLSVWHQKVDPSMSENAKTLLPWYLGYKGGDWSDAIQCMVAGSNGYEDNQASLNHDLNNNWARNNTPWSWGYLKRNDIPVQFAIAEGWTAGDMYQESQITSTNPNRVTLVSGSVNIPGSPQASDQGGPYIDNNETPGCDTDNINCYPLKWKTIFEIYEEAGVSWQVYQEKNNFDDNPLAWFQQYQNASASSPLAKKGLSYLGLDAFYKAAANGSLPEVSFIVGPAELSEHPPYMPKDGAWLQKKVVDAVTKSPKYSSTLLIISYDETGGFGDHVVPFHSPEDTPGDWMTDPYGKFGKIYVGPGLRVPFYMISPWTRGSRVFTEHADHNSQILFIEQWLKARGYENVETPEMVQWRREHMSDLVSALDLDHPDTSLPTLPDAEEPATLLGKYVGSSNCQASHPTQRPPVPYGQQSNVSDALWFEEGYKEVVGYLTEGRYLVFEKSGYALTNAGNATRISSSRTGSGYGDKKQRWVIHYSGGQQSGVFHISSALDGKWLGPKGTLLSSDQGSQAADVKITFVGNGQGYTLQYADSTPIEIDSKGALTLQKREASEEGYKIWSVSYR
;
A
#
# COMPACT_ATOMS: atom_id res chain seq x y z
N MET A 1 69.99 -18.29 15.17
CA MET A 1 68.97 -18.41 16.24
C MET A 1 68.17 -17.10 16.21
N SER A 2 66.88 -17.20 15.86
CA SER A 2 65.74 -16.25 15.99
C SER A 2 66.02 -14.74 16.00
N MET A 3 65.27 -13.88 15.30
CA MET A 3 63.81 -13.78 15.40
C MET A 3 63.25 -12.90 14.27
N LEU A 4 62.17 -13.37 13.63
CA LEU A 4 61.30 -12.56 12.76
C LEU A 4 60.56 -11.50 13.59
N LEU A 5 60.44 -10.28 13.07
CA LEU A 5 59.27 -9.43 13.32
C LEU A 5 58.72 -8.99 11.96
N GLY A 6 57.59 -9.60 11.58
CA GLY A 6 56.74 -9.12 10.52
C GLY A 6 55.92 -7.93 11.01
N VAL A 7 55.93 -6.83 10.25
CA VAL A 7 55.03 -5.70 10.45
C VAL A 7 53.77 -5.97 9.62
N THR A 8 52.68 -6.28 10.30
CA THR A 8 51.34 -6.38 9.71
C THR A 8 50.82 -4.95 9.48
N LEU A 9 50.73 -4.54 8.21
CA LEU A 9 50.09 -3.29 7.81
C LEU A 9 48.57 -3.47 7.93
N ALA A 10 47.98 -2.96 9.01
CA ALA A 10 46.54 -2.86 9.14
C ALA A 10 46.02 -1.82 8.14
N MET A 11 45.33 -2.27 7.10
CA MET A 11 44.49 -1.41 6.27
C MET A 11 43.34 -0.90 7.13
N LEU A 12 43.43 0.36 7.57
CA LEU A 12 42.27 1.15 7.97
C LEU A 12 41.37 1.29 6.74
N LEU A 13 40.33 0.47 6.68
CA LEU A 13 39.17 0.71 5.83
C LEU A 13 38.56 2.04 6.29
N GLY A 14 38.90 3.11 5.58
CA GLY A 14 38.25 4.40 5.76
C GLY A 14 36.76 4.21 5.54
N SER A 15 35.98 4.41 6.61
CA SER A 15 34.56 4.69 6.53
C SER A 15 34.40 5.86 5.55
N ARG A 16 33.96 5.56 4.32
CA ARG A 16 33.50 6.61 3.42
C ARG A 16 32.37 7.32 4.17
N PRO A 17 32.42 8.65 4.35
CA PRO A 17 31.27 9.35 4.86
C PRO A 17 30.11 9.02 3.92
N ALA A 18 29.03 8.44 4.45
CA ALA A 18 27.82 8.25 3.68
C ALA A 18 27.44 9.64 3.17
N ARG A 19 27.56 9.83 1.86
CA ARG A 19 27.13 11.07 1.23
C ARG A 19 25.61 11.01 1.27
N ALA A 20 24.97 11.98 1.93
CA ALA A 20 23.51 12.10 1.90
C ALA A 20 23.03 12.02 0.45
N GLY A 21 22.08 11.12 0.21
CA GLY A 21 21.47 10.93 -1.10
C GLY A 21 20.46 12.01 -1.39
N SER A 22 20.03 12.05 -2.64
CA SER A 22 19.01 12.94 -3.16
C SER A 22 18.17 12.17 -4.16
N LEU A 23 16.98 12.66 -4.48
CA LEU A 23 16.07 11.95 -5.38
C LEU A 23 16.72 11.66 -6.75
N LYS A 24 17.60 12.54 -7.24
CA LYS A 24 18.38 12.35 -8.47
C LYS A 24 19.44 11.25 -8.43
N ASP A 25 19.78 10.72 -7.25
CA ASP A 25 20.75 9.62 -7.10
C ASP A 25 20.12 8.25 -7.38
N ILE A 26 18.80 8.19 -7.60
CA ILE A 26 18.11 7.03 -8.18
C ILE A 26 18.36 7.03 -9.69
N ASP A 27 19.05 6.01 -10.18
CA ASP A 27 19.29 5.76 -11.61
C ASP A 27 18.08 5.11 -12.29
N HIS A 28 17.41 4.18 -11.58
CA HIS A 28 16.35 3.32 -12.13
C HIS A 28 15.13 3.24 -11.20
N VAL A 29 13.94 3.39 -11.78
CA VAL A 29 12.65 3.08 -11.15
C VAL A 29 12.03 1.90 -11.86
N VAL A 30 11.71 0.84 -11.11
CA VAL A 30 11.05 -0.36 -11.62
C VAL A 30 9.64 -0.43 -11.04
N ILE A 31 8.64 -0.51 -11.90
CA ILE A 31 7.23 -0.66 -11.52
C ILE A 31 6.80 -2.09 -11.80
N PHE A 32 6.26 -2.77 -10.80
CA PHE A 32 5.76 -4.13 -10.91
C PHE A 32 4.40 -4.26 -10.20
N MET A 33 3.34 -4.46 -10.97
CA MET A 33 1.98 -4.58 -10.45
C MET A 33 1.43 -6.00 -10.61
N GLN A 34 1.11 -6.63 -9.48
CA GLN A 34 0.44 -7.93 -9.36
C GLN A 34 -1.09 -7.77 -9.33
N GLU A 35 -1.79 -8.91 -9.31
CA GLU A 35 -3.23 -9.05 -9.24
C GLU A 35 -3.67 -9.85 -7.99
N ASN A 36 -4.97 -10.00 -7.80
CA ASN A 36 -5.67 -8.95 -7.05
C ASN A 36 -5.83 -9.32 -5.57
N ARG A 37 -5.50 -8.42 -4.65
CA ARG A 37 -5.54 -8.68 -3.20
C ARG A 37 -5.85 -7.41 -2.43
N SER A 38 -6.69 -7.50 -1.41
CA SER A 38 -6.84 -6.41 -0.43
C SER A 38 -5.72 -6.40 0.59
N TRP A 39 -5.45 -5.23 1.18
CA TRP A 39 -4.48 -5.08 2.25
C TRP A 39 -4.82 -5.99 3.44
N ASN A 40 -6.06 -6.00 3.91
CA ASN A 40 -6.50 -6.86 5.00
C ASN A 40 -6.33 -8.36 4.69
N ASN A 41 -6.51 -8.78 3.44
CA ASN A 41 -6.33 -10.18 3.07
C ASN A 41 -4.89 -10.66 3.28
N TYR A 42 -3.89 -9.84 2.91
CA TYR A 42 -2.47 -10.20 3.03
C TYR A 42 -1.85 -9.75 4.35
N PHE A 43 -2.01 -8.48 4.70
CA PHE A 43 -1.22 -7.83 5.75
C PHE A 43 -2.06 -7.28 6.90
N GLY A 44 -3.38 -7.52 6.93
CA GLY A 44 -4.23 -7.16 8.07
C GLY A 44 -3.77 -7.77 9.40
N THR A 45 -3.04 -8.89 9.34
CA THR A 45 -2.44 -9.56 10.51
C THR A 45 -1.02 -9.10 10.85
N MET A 46 -0.38 -8.29 10.02
CA MET A 46 1.03 -7.88 10.20
C MET A 46 1.18 -6.96 11.42
N ALA A 47 2.30 -7.09 12.14
CA ALA A 47 2.60 -6.23 13.26
C ALA A 47 2.94 -4.79 12.82
N GLY A 48 2.44 -3.78 13.55
CA GLY A 48 2.81 -2.37 13.35
C GLY A 48 2.19 -1.70 12.12
N VAL A 49 1.14 -2.26 11.54
CA VAL A 49 0.38 -1.64 10.44
C VAL A 49 -1.06 -1.30 10.87
N ARG A 50 -1.77 -0.51 10.07
CA ARG A 50 -3.22 -0.34 10.19
C ARG A 50 -3.94 -1.62 9.73
N GLY A 51 -4.08 -2.56 10.65
CA GLY A 51 -4.65 -3.89 10.44
C GLY A 51 -5.83 -4.16 11.38
N PHE A 52 -5.98 -5.43 11.81
CA PHE A 52 -7.11 -5.86 12.63
C PHE A 52 -7.15 -5.26 14.06
N ASN A 53 -6.11 -4.54 14.47
CA ASN A 53 -6.05 -3.81 15.74
C ASN A 53 -6.30 -2.29 15.61
N ASP A 54 -6.90 -1.83 14.51
CA ASP A 54 -7.22 -0.42 14.27
C ASP A 54 -8.05 0.20 15.44
N PRO A 55 -7.49 1.15 16.21
CA PRO A 55 -8.19 1.84 17.30
C PRO A 55 -9.21 2.90 16.85
N ASN A 56 -9.17 3.29 15.58
CA ASN A 56 -10.05 4.25 14.92
C ASN A 56 -11.05 3.54 13.99
N VAL A 57 -11.33 2.25 14.22
CA VAL A 57 -12.28 1.49 13.40
C VAL A 57 -13.63 2.20 13.29
N GLN A 58 -14.16 2.28 12.07
CA GLN A 58 -15.49 2.79 11.81
C GLN A 58 -16.56 1.98 12.55
N VAL A 59 -17.47 2.71 13.18
CA VAL A 59 -18.71 2.19 13.77
C VAL A 59 -19.88 2.83 13.03
N ASN A 60 -20.76 2.00 12.48
CA ASN A 60 -21.94 2.44 11.73
C ASN A 60 -23.08 2.85 12.67
N ASP A 61 -24.12 3.49 12.12
CA ASP A 61 -25.30 3.96 12.87
C ASP A 61 -26.07 2.85 13.61
N ASP A 62 -25.89 1.59 13.19
CA ASP A 62 -26.44 0.42 13.88
C ASP A 62 -25.66 0.00 15.14
N GLY A 63 -24.58 0.73 15.46
CA GLY A 63 -23.69 0.48 16.59
C GLY A 63 -22.67 -0.63 16.35
N LEU A 64 -22.64 -1.24 15.16
CA LEU A 64 -21.67 -2.27 14.80
C LEU A 64 -20.47 -1.66 14.09
N SER A 65 -19.28 -2.13 14.45
CA SER A 65 -18.07 -1.82 13.68
C SER A 65 -18.12 -2.46 12.29
N VAL A 66 -17.40 -1.87 11.34
CA VAL A 66 -17.22 -2.40 9.97
C VAL A 66 -16.79 -3.87 9.94
N TRP A 67 -16.14 -4.37 10.99
CA TRP A 67 -15.83 -5.81 11.13
C TRP A 67 -17.03 -6.74 10.98
N HIS A 68 -18.23 -6.30 11.36
CA HIS A 68 -19.44 -7.13 11.35
C HIS A 68 -20.17 -7.01 10.00
N GLN A 69 -19.81 -7.88 9.05
CA GLN A 69 -20.45 -7.92 7.73
C GLN A 69 -21.81 -8.60 7.82
N LYS A 70 -22.82 -8.06 7.13
CA LYS A 70 -24.19 -8.58 7.19
C LYS A 70 -24.30 -9.97 6.58
N VAL A 71 -25.11 -10.84 7.21
CA VAL A 71 -25.40 -12.20 6.76
C VAL A 71 -26.91 -12.36 6.64
N ASP A 72 -27.36 -12.79 5.45
CA ASP A 72 -28.78 -13.05 5.20
C ASP A 72 -29.20 -14.44 5.70
N PRO A 73 -30.49 -14.67 6.06
CA PRO A 73 -30.97 -15.98 6.50
C PRO A 73 -30.75 -17.12 5.49
N SER A 74 -30.68 -16.80 4.18
CA SER A 74 -30.34 -17.76 3.12
C SER A 74 -28.89 -18.26 3.19
N MET A 75 -28.00 -17.50 3.83
CA MET A 75 -26.60 -17.85 4.04
C MET A 75 -26.42 -18.60 5.37
N SER A 76 -27.07 -18.12 6.44
CA SER A 76 -27.06 -18.78 7.74
C SER A 76 -28.24 -18.36 8.61
N GLU A 77 -28.90 -19.33 9.25
CA GLU A 77 -29.88 -19.07 10.31
C GLU A 77 -29.21 -18.87 11.69
N ASN A 78 -27.92 -19.21 11.81
CA ASN A 78 -27.19 -19.22 13.08
C ASN A 78 -26.46 -17.90 13.39
N ALA A 79 -26.33 -17.01 12.41
CA ALA A 79 -25.59 -15.76 12.54
C ALA A 79 -26.24 -14.66 11.70
N LYS A 80 -26.23 -13.44 12.24
CA LYS A 80 -26.66 -12.22 11.52
C LYS A 80 -25.49 -11.43 10.94
N THR A 81 -24.28 -11.72 11.42
CA THR A 81 -23.05 -11.05 11.01
C THR A 81 -21.91 -12.05 10.89
N LEU A 82 -20.88 -11.67 10.12
CA LEU A 82 -19.63 -12.39 9.93
C LEU A 82 -18.46 -11.45 10.24
N LEU A 83 -17.56 -11.87 11.12
CA LEU A 83 -16.29 -11.18 11.41
C LEU A 83 -15.20 -11.64 10.43
N PRO A 84 -14.08 -10.90 10.28
CA PRO A 84 -12.96 -11.39 9.49
C PRO A 84 -12.51 -12.76 9.97
N TRP A 85 -12.08 -13.63 9.05
CA TRP A 85 -11.73 -15.00 9.41
C TRP A 85 -10.55 -15.54 8.65
N TYR A 86 -9.71 -16.31 9.34
CA TYR A 86 -8.57 -16.98 8.73
C TYR A 86 -9.06 -18.08 7.77
N LEU A 87 -8.76 -17.94 6.48
CA LEU A 87 -9.23 -18.89 5.46
C LEU A 87 -8.72 -20.31 5.74
N GLY A 88 -7.49 -20.47 6.22
CA GLY A 88 -6.88 -21.75 6.55
C GLY A 88 -7.26 -22.33 7.93
N TYR A 89 -8.30 -21.84 8.62
CA TYR A 89 -8.58 -22.21 10.02
C TYR A 89 -8.83 -23.71 10.26
N LYS A 90 -9.22 -24.47 9.23
CA LYS A 90 -9.41 -25.92 9.31
C LYS A 90 -8.10 -26.72 9.26
N GLY A 91 -7.00 -26.12 8.80
CA GLY A 91 -5.72 -26.79 8.57
C GLY A 91 -5.83 -27.95 7.58
N GLY A 92 -4.77 -28.78 7.52
CA GLY A 92 -4.68 -29.92 6.61
C GLY A 92 -4.79 -29.46 5.15
N ASP A 93 -5.58 -30.19 4.35
CA ASP A 93 -5.77 -29.92 2.92
C ASP A 93 -6.27 -28.49 2.63
N TRP A 94 -6.93 -27.83 3.59
CA TRP A 94 -7.40 -26.45 3.40
C TRP A 94 -6.27 -25.43 3.30
N SER A 95 -5.12 -25.68 3.93
CA SER A 95 -3.96 -24.78 3.84
C SER A 95 -3.41 -24.69 2.42
N ASP A 96 -3.53 -25.77 1.64
CA ASP A 96 -3.16 -25.80 0.22
C ASP A 96 -4.32 -25.33 -0.67
N ALA A 97 -5.55 -25.75 -0.37
CA ALA A 97 -6.71 -25.44 -1.20
C ALA A 97 -7.01 -23.92 -1.29
N ILE A 98 -6.78 -23.17 -0.21
CA ILE A 98 -6.97 -21.71 -0.20
C ILE A 98 -5.98 -20.98 -1.11
N GLN A 99 -4.89 -21.61 -1.54
CA GLN A 99 -3.96 -20.98 -2.48
C GLN A 99 -4.60 -20.79 -3.85
N CYS A 100 -5.50 -21.68 -4.30
CA CYS A 100 -6.17 -21.59 -5.59
C CYS A 100 -7.68 -21.29 -5.48
N MET A 101 -8.08 -20.59 -4.41
CA MET A 101 -9.47 -20.20 -4.22
C MET A 101 -9.80 -18.87 -4.91
N VAL A 102 -11.04 -18.74 -5.39
CA VAL A 102 -11.62 -17.46 -5.77
C VAL A 102 -12.48 -16.98 -4.61
N ALA A 103 -12.17 -15.84 -4.00
CA ALA A 103 -13.00 -15.32 -2.91
C ALA A 103 -14.30 -14.73 -3.41
N GLY A 104 -14.23 -13.84 -4.40
CA GLY A 104 -15.37 -13.06 -4.84
C GLY A 104 -15.26 -12.61 -6.29
N SER A 105 -15.97 -11.53 -6.59
CA SER A 105 -15.93 -10.79 -7.84
C SER A 105 -15.15 -9.49 -7.64
N ASN A 106 -14.34 -9.12 -8.62
CA ASN A 106 -13.70 -7.81 -8.71
C ASN A 106 -14.49 -6.79 -9.55
N GLY A 107 -15.65 -7.18 -10.08
CA GLY A 107 -16.47 -6.30 -10.90
C GLY A 107 -16.98 -5.08 -10.14
N TYR A 108 -17.15 -3.97 -10.87
CA TYR A 108 -17.71 -2.72 -10.36
C TYR A 108 -18.96 -2.90 -9.49
N GLU A 109 -19.95 -3.68 -9.96
CA GLU A 109 -21.25 -3.78 -9.29
C GLU A 109 -21.15 -4.45 -7.91
N ASP A 110 -20.44 -5.57 -7.80
CA ASP A 110 -20.30 -6.32 -6.54
C ASP A 110 -19.51 -5.51 -5.50
N ASN A 111 -18.48 -4.78 -5.94
CA ASN A 111 -17.62 -3.98 -5.05
C ASN A 111 -18.32 -2.70 -4.58
N GLN A 112 -19.00 -1.98 -5.48
CA GLN A 112 -19.84 -0.82 -5.10
C GLN A 112 -20.98 -1.24 -4.16
N ALA A 113 -21.65 -2.36 -4.45
CA ALA A 113 -22.70 -2.90 -3.58
C ALA A 113 -22.17 -3.33 -2.21
N SER A 114 -20.94 -3.83 -2.14
CA SER A 114 -20.30 -4.27 -0.88
C SER A 114 -19.84 -3.10 -0.02
N LEU A 115 -19.28 -2.07 -0.65
CA LEU A 115 -18.89 -0.81 -0.03
C LEU A 115 -20.09 -0.04 0.50
N ASN A 116 -21.23 -0.10 -0.19
CA ASN A 116 -22.53 0.35 0.31
C ASN A 116 -22.51 1.81 0.83
N HIS A 117 -22.07 2.76 -0.02
CA HIS A 117 -21.93 4.18 0.33
C HIS A 117 -21.16 4.40 1.65
N ASP A 118 -19.94 3.88 1.69
CA ASP A 118 -19.00 3.99 2.82
C ASP A 118 -19.42 3.29 4.11
N LEU A 119 -20.59 2.67 4.18
CA LEU A 119 -20.97 1.83 5.33
C LEU A 119 -20.10 0.58 5.42
N ASN A 120 -19.53 0.15 4.29
CA ASN A 120 -18.53 -0.90 4.15
C ASN A 120 -18.91 -2.22 4.86
N ASN A 121 -20.19 -2.59 4.83
CA ASN A 121 -20.78 -3.65 5.68
C ASN A 121 -21.48 -4.79 4.91
N ASN A 122 -21.32 -4.85 3.59
CA ASN A 122 -22.00 -5.82 2.74
C ASN A 122 -21.05 -6.79 2.01
N TRP A 123 -19.75 -6.87 2.30
CA TRP A 123 -18.82 -7.78 1.62
C TRP A 123 -19.26 -9.24 1.67
N ALA A 124 -19.68 -9.71 2.84
CA ALA A 124 -20.17 -11.09 2.99
C ALA A 124 -21.44 -11.35 2.17
N ARG A 125 -22.28 -10.33 2.00
CA ARG A 125 -23.64 -10.41 1.42
C ARG A 125 -23.65 -10.21 -0.10
N ASN A 126 -23.02 -9.13 -0.56
CA ASN A 126 -23.09 -8.63 -1.92
C ASN A 126 -21.90 -9.07 -2.77
N ASN A 127 -20.78 -9.46 -2.15
CA ASN A 127 -19.72 -10.18 -2.83
C ASN A 127 -19.80 -11.66 -2.41
N THR A 128 -18.97 -12.14 -1.48
CA THR A 128 -19.19 -13.43 -0.84
C THR A 128 -18.67 -13.45 0.61
N PRO A 129 -19.06 -14.44 1.43
CA PRO A 129 -18.48 -14.64 2.76
C PRO A 129 -16.95 -14.80 2.80
N TRP A 130 -16.36 -15.29 1.71
CA TRP A 130 -14.91 -15.47 1.58
C TRP A 130 -14.18 -14.17 1.27
N SER A 131 -14.87 -13.15 0.76
CA SER A 131 -14.35 -11.79 0.62
C SER A 131 -13.87 -11.20 1.95
N TRP A 132 -14.44 -11.66 3.06
CA TRP A 132 -14.05 -11.24 4.41
C TRP A 132 -13.00 -12.16 5.05
N GLY A 133 -12.34 -12.99 4.24
CA GLY A 133 -11.28 -13.90 4.66
C GLY A 133 -9.88 -13.31 4.53
N TYR A 134 -8.98 -13.72 5.42
CA TYR A 134 -7.56 -13.32 5.39
C TYR A 134 -6.60 -14.51 5.44
N LEU A 135 -5.36 -14.24 5.02
CA LEU A 135 -4.21 -15.13 5.11
C LEU A 135 -3.29 -14.71 6.27
N LYS A 136 -2.45 -15.64 6.72
CA LYS A 136 -1.40 -15.39 7.72
C LYS A 136 -0.02 -15.48 7.06
N ARG A 137 1.00 -15.03 7.78
CA ARG A 137 2.41 -15.10 7.35
C ARG A 137 2.82 -16.48 6.83
N ASN A 138 2.36 -17.57 7.45
CA ASN A 138 2.73 -18.92 7.01
C ASN A 138 2.13 -19.31 5.65
N ASP A 139 1.06 -18.65 5.21
CA ASP A 139 0.43 -18.91 3.91
C ASP A 139 1.10 -18.10 2.78
N ILE A 140 1.73 -16.96 3.12
CA ILE A 140 2.40 -16.02 2.20
C ILE A 140 3.72 -15.46 2.78
N PRO A 141 4.68 -16.33 3.15
CA PRO A 141 5.86 -15.93 3.93
C PRO A 141 6.80 -14.99 3.18
N VAL A 142 6.88 -15.11 1.86
CA VAL A 142 7.74 -14.30 1.00
C VAL A 142 7.20 -12.87 0.89
N GLN A 143 5.88 -12.69 0.69
CA GLN A 143 5.25 -11.37 0.65
C GLN A 143 5.48 -10.62 1.98
N PHE A 144 5.27 -11.29 3.11
CA PHE A 144 5.57 -10.72 4.43
C PHE A 144 7.05 -10.34 4.56
N ALA A 145 7.98 -11.23 4.17
CA ALA A 145 9.40 -10.97 4.29
C ALA A 145 9.89 -9.82 3.38
N ILE A 146 9.29 -9.64 2.20
CA ILE A 146 9.58 -8.50 1.32
C ILE A 146 9.05 -7.21 1.96
N ALA A 147 7.78 -7.18 2.35
CA ALA A 147 7.17 -6.00 2.97
C ALA A 147 7.93 -5.52 4.22
N GLU A 148 8.35 -6.45 5.08
CA GLU A 148 9.14 -6.15 6.29
C GLU A 148 10.63 -5.95 6.02
N GLY A 149 11.12 -6.44 4.90
CA GLY A 149 12.46 -6.14 4.43
C GLY A 149 12.66 -4.64 4.16
N TRP A 150 11.60 -3.94 3.77
CA TRP A 150 11.67 -2.54 3.36
C TRP A 150 10.52 -1.71 3.96
N THR A 151 9.90 -0.85 3.14
CA THR A 151 8.77 -0.01 3.51
C THR A 151 7.51 -0.54 2.84
N ALA A 152 6.50 -0.84 3.64
CA ALA A 152 5.15 -1.15 3.16
C ALA A 152 4.24 0.07 3.34
N GLY A 153 3.36 0.34 2.38
CA GLY A 153 2.37 1.42 2.48
C GLY A 153 1.01 0.86 2.87
N ASP A 154 0.56 1.15 4.09
CA ASP A 154 -0.69 0.61 4.64
C ASP A 154 -1.87 1.58 4.47
N MET A 155 -1.70 2.63 3.67
CA MET A 155 -2.75 3.53 3.17
C MET A 155 -2.67 3.70 1.65
N TYR A 156 -2.18 2.66 0.96
CA TYR A 156 -2.19 2.56 -0.49
C TYR A 156 -3.48 1.90 -0.98
N GLN A 157 -4.17 2.54 -1.92
CA GLN A 157 -5.49 2.17 -2.41
C GLN A 157 -5.44 1.81 -3.90
N GLU A 158 -6.34 0.92 -4.34
CA GLU A 158 -6.69 0.82 -5.75
C GLU A 158 -7.19 2.19 -6.24
N SER A 159 -6.89 2.56 -7.48
CA SER A 159 -7.30 3.86 -7.99
C SER A 159 -8.79 3.94 -8.31
N GLN A 160 -9.42 2.80 -8.63
CA GLN A 160 -10.82 2.67 -9.02
C GLN A 160 -11.45 1.45 -8.34
N ILE A 161 -12.69 1.58 -7.84
CA ILE A 161 -13.50 0.50 -7.27
C ILE A 161 -14.13 -0.29 -8.43
N THR A 162 -13.30 -1.06 -9.12
CA THR A 162 -13.69 -1.92 -10.24
C THR A 162 -12.53 -2.86 -10.62
N SER A 163 -12.72 -3.59 -11.72
CA SER A 163 -11.84 -4.57 -12.32
C SER A 163 -10.43 -4.05 -12.66
N THR A 164 -9.56 -4.99 -13.02
CA THR A 164 -8.15 -4.84 -13.39
C THR A 164 -7.84 -3.69 -14.35
N ASN A 165 -8.46 -3.67 -15.54
CA ASN A 165 -8.05 -2.79 -16.63
C ASN A 165 -8.23 -1.31 -16.28
N PRO A 166 -9.35 -0.84 -15.71
CA PRO A 166 -9.48 0.54 -15.22
C PRO A 166 -8.39 0.98 -14.24
N ASN A 167 -7.98 0.10 -13.32
CA ASN A 167 -6.90 0.38 -12.36
C ASN A 167 -5.54 0.50 -13.07
N ARG A 168 -5.23 -0.43 -13.97
CA ARG A 168 -3.99 -0.39 -14.77
C ARG A 168 -3.98 0.79 -15.76
N VAL A 169 -5.11 1.15 -16.35
CA VAL A 169 -5.28 2.35 -17.19
C VAL A 169 -4.99 3.62 -16.38
N THR A 170 -5.45 3.68 -15.12
CA THR A 170 -5.08 4.78 -14.22
C THR A 170 -3.57 4.81 -13.98
N LEU A 171 -2.91 3.67 -13.72
CA LEU A 171 -1.46 3.61 -13.51
C LEU A 171 -0.64 4.16 -14.69
N VAL A 172 -1.12 4.00 -15.93
CA VAL A 172 -0.37 4.42 -17.14
C VAL A 172 -0.80 5.76 -17.72
N SER A 173 -1.84 6.39 -17.18
CA SER A 173 -2.38 7.65 -17.75
C SER A 173 -2.93 8.64 -16.73
N GLY A 174 -3.42 8.17 -15.59
CA GLY A 174 -3.87 8.99 -14.46
C GLY A 174 -5.40 9.18 -14.35
N SER A 175 -6.18 8.57 -15.25
CA SER A 175 -7.64 8.72 -15.28
C SER A 175 -8.30 7.57 -16.04
N VAL A 176 -9.60 7.39 -15.82
CA VAL A 176 -10.50 6.48 -16.58
C VAL A 176 -11.56 7.25 -17.39
N ASN A 177 -11.37 8.56 -17.56
CA ASN A 177 -12.23 9.48 -18.30
C ASN A 177 -13.71 9.42 -17.89
N ILE A 178 -13.98 9.48 -16.58
CA ILE A 178 -15.34 9.68 -16.10
C ILE A 178 -15.72 11.18 -16.24
N PRO A 179 -17.02 11.56 -16.14
CA PRO A 179 -17.44 12.94 -16.36
C PRO A 179 -16.68 13.96 -15.48
N GLY A 180 -16.16 15.01 -16.11
CA GLY A 180 -15.37 16.05 -15.43
C GLY A 180 -13.87 15.77 -15.34
N SER A 181 -13.40 14.64 -15.86
CA SER A 181 -11.96 14.39 -16.05
C SER A 181 -11.35 15.37 -17.07
N PRO A 182 -10.01 15.52 -17.11
CA PRO A 182 -9.34 16.42 -18.07
C PRO A 182 -9.57 16.06 -19.55
N GLN A 183 -9.84 14.78 -19.83
CA GLN A 183 -10.05 14.27 -21.18
C GLN A 183 -11.41 14.72 -21.75
N ALA A 184 -11.51 14.79 -23.07
CA ALA A 184 -12.78 14.94 -23.75
C ALA A 184 -13.57 13.61 -23.74
N SER A 185 -14.90 13.69 -23.69
CA SER A 185 -15.77 12.52 -23.59
C SER A 185 -15.74 11.59 -24.82
N ASP A 186 -15.21 12.05 -25.96
CA ASP A 186 -15.03 11.25 -27.17
C ASP A 186 -13.68 10.51 -27.23
N GLN A 187 -12.82 10.70 -26.23
CA GLN A 187 -11.53 10.02 -26.10
C GLN A 187 -11.63 8.63 -25.46
N GLY A 188 -12.84 8.14 -25.18
CA GLY A 188 -13.10 6.86 -24.51
C GLY A 188 -13.72 7.09 -23.13
N GLY A 189 -13.91 6.03 -22.36
CA GLY A 189 -14.52 6.08 -21.01
C GLY A 189 -16.01 6.47 -20.96
N PRO A 190 -16.63 6.58 -19.76
CA PRO A 190 -16.12 6.15 -18.46
C PRO A 190 -15.68 4.69 -18.50
N TYR A 191 -14.41 4.42 -18.20
CA TYR A 191 -13.83 3.07 -18.34
C TYR A 191 -13.84 2.37 -16.98
N ILE A 192 -14.84 1.54 -16.76
CA ILE A 192 -15.16 0.96 -15.46
C ILE A 192 -15.27 -0.57 -15.50
N ASP A 193 -14.82 -1.22 -16.56
CA ASP A 193 -14.82 -2.67 -16.69
C ASP A 193 -13.67 -3.15 -17.59
N ASN A 194 -13.40 -4.46 -17.59
CA ASN A 194 -12.38 -5.09 -18.43
C ASN A 194 -12.79 -5.23 -19.91
N ASN A 195 -13.82 -4.53 -20.38
CA ASN A 195 -14.25 -4.62 -21.77
C ASN A 195 -13.16 -4.08 -22.72
N GLU A 196 -12.80 -4.91 -23.69
CA GLU A 196 -11.77 -4.66 -24.70
C GLU A 196 -12.35 -4.72 -26.13
N THR A 197 -13.68 -4.66 -26.24
CA THR A 197 -14.38 -4.72 -27.53
C THR A 197 -14.48 -3.33 -28.18
N PRO A 198 -14.01 -3.13 -29.43
CA PRO A 198 -14.24 -1.90 -30.19
C PRO A 198 -15.69 -1.42 -30.20
N GLY A 199 -15.89 -0.17 -29.78
CA GLY A 199 -17.20 0.42 -29.56
C GLY A 199 -17.37 0.87 -28.11
N CYS A 200 -18.61 1.07 -27.71
CA CYS A 200 -18.99 1.37 -26.34
C CYS A 200 -20.10 0.43 -25.91
N ASP A 201 -20.19 0.17 -24.61
CA ASP A 201 -21.36 -0.47 -24.02
C ASP A 201 -22.55 0.50 -24.00
N THR A 202 -23.70 -0.01 -23.56
CA THR A 202 -24.90 0.80 -23.30
C THR A 202 -24.53 1.99 -22.40
N ASP A 203 -25.19 3.14 -22.61
CA ASP A 203 -24.94 4.38 -21.87
C ASP A 203 -23.55 5.01 -22.09
N ASN A 204 -22.85 4.59 -23.17
CA ASN A 204 -21.58 5.16 -23.61
C ASN A 204 -20.48 5.03 -22.54
N ILE A 205 -20.42 3.88 -21.89
CA ILE A 205 -19.35 3.48 -20.98
C ILE A 205 -18.44 2.45 -21.65
N ASN A 206 -17.29 2.20 -21.03
CA ASN A 206 -16.28 1.24 -21.46
C ASN A 206 -15.86 1.40 -22.93
N CYS A 207 -15.89 2.64 -23.44
CA CYS A 207 -15.59 2.92 -24.83
C CYS A 207 -14.13 2.60 -25.18
N TYR A 208 -13.94 1.84 -26.24
CA TYR A 208 -12.63 1.38 -26.73
C TYR A 208 -12.50 1.64 -28.25
N PRO A 209 -11.33 2.07 -28.76
CA PRO A 209 -10.06 2.27 -28.05
C PRO A 209 -9.99 3.59 -27.27
N LEU A 210 -9.14 3.61 -26.23
CA LEU A 210 -8.81 4.80 -25.45
C LEU A 210 -7.90 5.73 -26.26
N LYS A 211 -8.05 7.06 -26.13
CA LYS A 211 -7.40 8.02 -27.05
C LYS A 211 -6.64 9.16 -26.37
N TRP A 212 -6.63 9.23 -25.04
CA TRP A 212 -5.81 10.21 -24.33
C TRP A 212 -4.37 9.72 -24.16
N LYS A 213 -3.48 10.63 -23.76
CA LYS A 213 -2.04 10.36 -23.73
C LYS A 213 -1.66 9.47 -22.54
N THR A 214 -0.67 8.61 -22.73
CA THR A 214 -0.07 7.81 -21.66
C THR A 214 1.22 8.45 -21.13
N ILE A 215 1.63 8.09 -19.91
CA ILE A 215 2.90 8.54 -19.32
C ILE A 215 4.13 8.14 -20.16
N PHE A 216 4.05 7.04 -20.91
CA PHE A 216 5.18 6.56 -21.72
C PHE A 216 5.40 7.38 -22.99
N GLU A 217 4.35 7.97 -23.57
CA GLU A 217 4.50 8.95 -24.65
C GLU A 217 5.20 10.21 -24.14
N ILE A 218 4.86 10.65 -22.92
CA ILE A 218 5.52 11.77 -22.24
C ILE A 218 7.00 11.46 -22.00
N TYR A 219 7.32 10.26 -21.52
CA TYR A 219 8.71 9.82 -21.34
C TYR A 219 9.48 9.77 -22.65
N GLU A 220 8.87 9.23 -23.72
CA GLU A 220 9.51 9.18 -25.04
C GLU A 220 9.82 10.58 -25.59
N GLU A 221 8.86 11.51 -25.48
CA GLU A 221 9.03 12.89 -25.95
C GLU A 221 10.08 13.67 -25.14
N ALA A 222 10.16 13.42 -23.83
CA ALA A 222 11.15 14.03 -22.95
C ALA A 222 12.55 13.38 -23.08
N GLY A 223 12.69 12.29 -23.84
CA GLY A 223 13.95 11.56 -23.98
C GLY A 223 14.34 10.74 -22.75
N VAL A 224 13.36 10.41 -21.89
CA VAL A 224 13.52 9.50 -20.75
C VAL A 224 13.56 8.08 -21.30
N SER A 225 14.55 7.29 -20.89
CA SER A 225 14.62 5.89 -21.31
C SER A 225 13.60 5.03 -20.56
N TRP A 226 12.79 4.26 -21.29
CA TRP A 226 11.79 3.37 -20.71
C TRP A 226 11.65 2.05 -21.48
N GLN A 227 11.15 1.02 -20.81
CA GLN A 227 10.84 -0.29 -21.40
C GLN A 227 9.76 -1.02 -20.60
N VAL A 228 8.77 -1.58 -21.29
CA VAL A 228 7.87 -2.61 -20.76
C VAL A 228 8.48 -3.99 -21.01
N TYR A 229 8.59 -4.78 -19.95
CA TYR A 229 8.99 -6.19 -19.98
C TYR A 229 7.75 -7.03 -19.69
N GLN A 230 7.28 -7.77 -20.70
CA GLN A 230 6.07 -8.57 -20.60
C GLN A 230 6.22 -9.94 -21.26
N GLU A 231 5.50 -10.91 -20.71
CA GLU A 231 5.33 -12.23 -21.29
C GLU A 231 4.27 -12.24 -22.39
N LYS A 232 4.26 -13.28 -23.23
CA LYS A 232 3.25 -13.42 -24.30
C LYS A 232 1.84 -13.63 -23.77
N ASN A 233 1.72 -14.43 -22.72
CA ASN A 233 0.48 -14.57 -21.96
C ASN A 233 0.61 -13.71 -20.71
N ASN A 234 0.25 -12.43 -20.84
CA ASN A 234 0.33 -11.45 -19.77
C ASN A 234 -1.05 -11.19 -19.13
N PHE A 235 -2.05 -12.04 -19.40
CA PHE A 235 -3.41 -11.88 -18.89
C PHE A 235 -4.10 -10.56 -19.24
N ASP A 236 -3.70 -9.95 -20.37
CA ASP A 236 -4.26 -8.66 -20.81
C ASP A 236 -3.90 -7.48 -19.85
N ASP A 237 -2.98 -7.71 -18.91
CA ASP A 237 -2.50 -6.75 -17.90
C ASP A 237 -1.61 -5.61 -18.45
N ASN A 238 -1.36 -5.57 -19.76
CA ASN A 238 -0.68 -4.43 -20.38
C ASN A 238 -1.71 -3.46 -20.99
N PRO A 239 -2.13 -2.42 -20.25
CA PRO A 239 -3.19 -1.53 -20.68
C PRO A 239 -2.82 -0.72 -21.93
N LEU A 240 -1.53 -0.63 -22.29
CA LEU A 240 -1.08 0.12 -23.47
C LEU A 240 -1.67 -0.45 -24.77
N ALA A 241 -1.99 -1.74 -24.82
CA ALA A 241 -2.64 -2.36 -25.98
C ALA A 241 -4.03 -1.74 -26.26
N TRP A 242 -4.64 -1.09 -25.27
CA TRP A 242 -5.99 -0.54 -25.33
C TRP A 242 -6.06 0.91 -25.81
N PHE A 243 -4.90 1.54 -25.98
CA PHE A 243 -4.78 2.90 -26.45
C PHE A 243 -4.59 2.94 -27.97
N GLN A 244 -5.37 3.78 -28.66
CA GLN A 244 -5.42 3.88 -30.12
C GLN A 244 -4.05 4.17 -30.74
N GLN A 245 -3.25 5.02 -30.09
CA GLN A 245 -1.91 5.38 -30.54
C GLN A 245 -0.95 4.17 -30.55
N TYR A 246 -1.15 3.19 -29.66
CA TYR A 246 -0.37 1.95 -29.63
C TYR A 246 -0.87 0.96 -30.68
N GLN A 247 -2.18 0.85 -30.87
CA GLN A 247 -2.76 0.01 -31.93
C GLN A 247 -2.35 0.46 -33.34
N ASN A 248 -2.25 1.77 -33.54
CA ASN A 248 -1.84 2.38 -34.81
C ASN A 248 -0.31 2.51 -34.95
N ALA A 249 0.45 2.17 -33.90
CA ALA A 249 1.89 2.32 -33.89
C ALA A 249 2.53 1.41 -34.94
N SER A 250 3.41 1.96 -35.78
CA SER A 250 4.18 1.13 -36.71
C SER A 250 5.12 0.21 -35.92
N ALA A 251 5.37 -1.00 -36.43
CA ALA A 251 6.25 -1.98 -35.77
C ALA A 251 7.69 -1.47 -35.51
N SER A 252 8.11 -0.41 -36.21
CA SER A 252 9.42 0.22 -36.02
C SER A 252 9.44 1.33 -34.98
N SER A 253 8.27 1.83 -34.55
CA SER A 253 8.12 2.94 -33.61
C SER A 253 8.55 2.58 -32.18
N PRO A 254 8.92 3.56 -31.35
CA PRO A 254 9.19 3.33 -29.93
C PRO A 254 7.99 2.77 -29.16
N LEU A 255 6.76 3.24 -29.44
CA LEU A 255 5.55 2.73 -28.75
C LEU A 255 5.37 1.23 -28.96
N ALA A 256 5.53 0.74 -30.20
CA ALA A 256 5.45 -0.69 -30.48
C ALA A 256 6.65 -1.47 -29.88
N LYS A 257 7.88 -0.98 -30.05
CA LYS A 257 9.11 -1.68 -29.63
C LYS A 257 9.35 -1.70 -28.13
N LYS A 258 8.92 -0.66 -27.41
CA LYS A 258 9.16 -0.50 -25.96
C LYS A 258 7.91 -0.82 -25.15
N GLY A 259 6.71 -0.57 -25.69
CA GLY A 259 5.43 -0.75 -24.99
C GLY A 259 4.71 -2.07 -25.28
N LEU A 260 4.78 -2.60 -26.51
CA LEU A 260 3.98 -3.75 -26.95
C LEU A 260 4.81 -5.00 -27.29
N SER A 261 6.14 -4.91 -27.23
CA SER A 261 7.01 -6.06 -27.52
C SER A 261 6.98 -7.08 -26.39
N TYR A 262 6.95 -8.37 -26.75
CA TYR A 262 7.04 -9.50 -25.82
C TYR A 262 8.49 -9.91 -25.56
N LEU A 263 9.27 -9.05 -24.88
CA LEU A 263 10.67 -9.34 -24.55
C LEU A 263 10.82 -10.48 -23.52
N GLY A 264 9.79 -10.73 -22.73
CA GLY A 264 9.82 -11.63 -21.58
C GLY A 264 10.62 -11.07 -20.40
N LEU A 265 10.47 -11.70 -19.24
CA LEU A 265 11.16 -11.28 -18.01
C LEU A 265 12.64 -11.66 -18.00
N ASP A 266 13.06 -12.64 -18.81
CA ASP A 266 14.49 -12.95 -19.01
C ASP A 266 15.29 -11.74 -19.51
N ALA A 267 14.66 -10.88 -20.34
CA ALA A 267 15.28 -9.64 -20.79
C ALA A 267 15.45 -8.64 -19.64
N PHE A 268 14.47 -8.53 -18.74
CA PHE A 268 14.58 -7.72 -17.52
C PHE A 268 15.69 -8.25 -16.61
N TYR A 269 15.69 -9.55 -16.31
CA TYR A 269 16.71 -10.16 -15.45
C TYR A 269 18.12 -9.96 -16.00
N LYS A 270 18.30 -10.09 -17.32
CA LYS A 270 19.59 -9.82 -17.98
C LYS A 270 19.99 -8.35 -17.90
N ALA A 271 19.06 -7.42 -18.12
CA ALA A 271 19.34 -5.99 -18.02
C ALA A 271 19.70 -5.58 -16.57
N ALA A 272 18.98 -6.11 -15.58
CA ALA A 272 19.29 -5.90 -14.16
C ALA A 272 20.67 -6.45 -13.79
N ALA A 273 20.99 -7.69 -14.19
CA ALA A 273 22.30 -8.31 -13.92
C ALA A 273 23.46 -7.53 -14.56
N ASN A 274 23.24 -6.92 -15.72
CA ASN A 274 24.24 -6.10 -16.41
C ASN A 274 24.32 -4.65 -15.89
N GLY A 275 23.41 -4.22 -15.00
CA GLY A 275 23.31 -2.83 -14.57
C GLY A 275 22.89 -1.87 -15.69
N SER A 276 22.11 -2.38 -16.65
CA SER A 276 21.74 -1.69 -17.89
C SER A 276 20.23 -1.52 -18.05
N LEU A 277 19.48 -1.47 -16.94
CA LEU A 277 18.07 -1.15 -16.97
C LEU A 277 17.87 0.26 -17.58
N PRO A 278 16.75 0.53 -18.26
CA PRO A 278 16.37 1.91 -18.57
C PRO A 278 16.06 2.68 -17.27
N GLU A 279 15.85 3.98 -17.39
CA GLU A 279 15.43 4.82 -16.26
C GLU A 279 14.09 4.34 -15.70
N VAL A 280 13.10 4.08 -16.56
CA VAL A 280 11.79 3.52 -16.14
C VAL A 280 11.61 2.12 -16.71
N SER A 281 11.54 1.10 -15.85
CA SER A 281 11.21 -0.27 -16.24
C SER A 281 9.81 -0.61 -15.75
N PHE A 282 8.95 -1.13 -16.62
CA PHE A 282 7.63 -1.63 -16.24
C PHE A 282 7.56 -3.14 -16.46
N ILE A 283 7.06 -3.88 -15.47
CA ILE A 283 6.97 -5.34 -15.51
C ILE A 283 5.51 -5.76 -15.59
N VAL A 284 5.18 -6.56 -16.60
CA VAL A 284 3.91 -7.30 -16.69
C VAL A 284 4.22 -8.79 -16.62
N GLY A 285 3.78 -9.43 -15.55
CA GLY A 285 4.04 -10.85 -15.30
C GLY A 285 3.30 -11.78 -16.29
N PRO A 286 3.65 -13.07 -16.32
CA PRO A 286 2.80 -14.07 -16.94
C PRO A 286 1.51 -14.26 -16.15
N ALA A 287 0.40 -14.52 -16.84
CA ALA A 287 -0.92 -14.71 -16.26
C ALA A 287 -0.92 -15.67 -15.06
N GLU A 288 -0.28 -16.82 -15.22
CA GLU A 288 -0.31 -17.88 -14.21
C GLU A 288 0.42 -17.52 -12.91
N LEU A 289 1.21 -16.44 -12.91
CA LEU A 289 1.95 -15.92 -11.76
C LEU A 289 1.46 -14.52 -11.32
N SER A 290 0.34 -14.02 -11.88
CA SER A 290 -0.19 -12.69 -11.56
C SER A 290 -0.78 -12.59 -10.15
N GLU A 291 -1.14 -13.73 -9.56
CA GLU A 291 -1.94 -13.87 -8.32
C GLU A 291 -3.45 -13.56 -8.50
N HIS A 292 -3.94 -13.20 -9.68
CA HIS A 292 -5.39 -13.10 -9.93
C HIS A 292 -6.07 -14.44 -9.58
N PRO A 293 -7.05 -14.50 -8.66
CA PRO A 293 -7.71 -15.75 -8.31
C PRO A 293 -8.28 -16.47 -9.55
N PRO A 294 -8.00 -17.76 -9.78
CA PRO A 294 -7.45 -18.76 -8.86
C PRO A 294 -5.92 -18.95 -8.94
N TYR A 295 -5.17 -18.05 -9.58
CA TYR A 295 -3.71 -18.10 -9.59
C TYR A 295 -3.14 -17.88 -8.20
N MET A 296 -2.18 -18.73 -7.82
CA MET A 296 -1.83 -18.92 -6.42
C MET A 296 -0.93 -17.82 -5.86
N PRO A 297 -1.20 -17.31 -4.63
CA PRO A 297 -0.30 -16.43 -3.90
C PRO A 297 1.14 -16.94 -3.85
N LYS A 298 1.36 -18.24 -3.60
CA LYS A 298 2.70 -18.82 -3.52
C LYS A 298 3.48 -18.80 -4.84
N ASP A 299 2.78 -18.96 -5.97
CA ASP A 299 3.41 -18.94 -7.30
C ASP A 299 3.77 -17.51 -7.71
N GLY A 300 2.89 -16.54 -7.41
CA GLY A 300 3.23 -15.12 -7.56
C GLY A 300 4.34 -14.68 -6.60
N ALA A 301 4.40 -15.24 -5.39
CA ALA A 301 5.49 -15.00 -4.46
C ALA A 301 6.86 -15.37 -5.05
N TRP A 302 6.92 -16.47 -5.80
CA TRP A 302 8.13 -16.85 -6.53
C TRP A 302 8.52 -15.78 -7.56
N LEU A 303 7.55 -15.27 -8.33
CA LEU A 303 7.81 -14.19 -9.30
C LEU A 303 8.31 -12.92 -8.59
N GLN A 304 7.64 -12.49 -7.52
CA GLN A 304 8.07 -11.34 -6.73
C GLN A 304 9.48 -11.52 -6.20
N LYS A 305 9.82 -12.70 -5.66
CA LYS A 305 11.17 -13.00 -5.20
C LYS A 305 12.18 -12.92 -6.35
N LYS A 306 11.85 -13.40 -7.55
CA LYS A 306 12.75 -13.32 -8.72
C LYS A 306 13.01 -11.88 -9.14
N VAL A 307 11.99 -11.02 -9.12
CA VAL A 307 12.11 -9.58 -9.41
C VAL A 307 12.94 -8.87 -8.35
N VAL A 308 12.66 -9.10 -7.06
CA VAL A 308 13.42 -8.54 -5.94
C VAL A 308 14.87 -9.01 -5.97
N ASP A 309 15.13 -10.29 -6.20
CA ASP A 309 16.48 -10.85 -6.34
C ASP A 309 17.23 -10.20 -7.53
N ALA A 310 16.56 -9.97 -8.65
CA ALA A 310 17.19 -9.34 -9.82
C ALA A 310 17.62 -7.90 -9.53
N VAL A 311 16.78 -7.12 -8.83
CA VAL A 311 17.09 -5.75 -8.43
C VAL A 311 18.19 -5.72 -7.35
N THR A 312 18.06 -6.54 -6.31
CA THR A 312 19.00 -6.54 -5.16
C THR A 312 20.36 -7.14 -5.47
N LYS A 313 20.46 -8.03 -6.47
CA LYS A 313 21.75 -8.57 -6.96
C LYS A 313 22.35 -7.75 -8.09
N SER A 314 21.63 -6.76 -8.62
CA SER A 314 22.13 -5.87 -9.66
C SER A 314 23.35 -5.08 -9.14
N PRO A 315 24.38 -4.82 -9.98
CA PRO A 315 25.43 -3.86 -9.63
C PRO A 315 24.89 -2.43 -9.43
N LYS A 316 23.62 -2.16 -9.76
CA LYS A 316 22.91 -0.90 -9.58
C LYS A 316 21.95 -0.88 -8.39
N TYR A 317 21.93 -1.90 -7.52
CA TYR A 317 21.01 -1.93 -6.38
C TYR A 317 21.05 -0.65 -5.52
N SER A 318 22.25 -0.10 -5.32
CA SER A 318 22.45 1.14 -4.54
C SER A 318 21.73 2.38 -5.10
N SER A 319 21.29 2.34 -6.36
CA SER A 319 20.63 3.43 -7.08
C SER A 319 19.34 3.00 -7.78
N THR A 320 18.71 1.91 -7.34
CA THR A 320 17.43 1.44 -7.90
C THR A 320 16.32 1.52 -6.85
N LEU A 321 15.14 1.96 -7.29
CA LEU A 321 13.89 1.83 -6.56
C LEU A 321 12.98 0.86 -7.31
N LEU A 322 12.56 -0.22 -6.65
CA LEU A 322 11.50 -1.10 -7.12
C LEU A 322 10.22 -0.82 -6.33
N ILE A 323 9.12 -0.61 -7.03
CA ILE A 323 7.78 -0.46 -6.47
C ILE A 323 6.99 -1.71 -6.84
N ILE A 324 6.49 -2.42 -5.83
CA ILE A 324 5.54 -3.53 -6.02
C ILE A 324 4.18 -3.07 -5.49
N SER A 325 3.17 -3.18 -6.35
CA SER A 325 1.78 -2.84 -6.05
C SER A 325 0.84 -3.93 -6.54
N TYR A 326 -0.44 -3.80 -6.17
CA TYR A 326 -1.54 -4.59 -6.70
C TYR A 326 -2.52 -3.65 -7.39
N ASP A 327 -3.24 -4.13 -8.40
CA ASP A 327 -4.18 -3.34 -9.18
C ASP A 327 -5.52 -3.11 -8.46
N GLU A 328 -6.13 -4.16 -7.91
CA GLU A 328 -7.40 -4.11 -7.19
C GLU A 328 -7.48 -5.26 -6.17
N THR A 329 -8.60 -5.34 -5.46
CA THR A 329 -8.77 -6.25 -4.33
C THR A 329 -9.04 -7.72 -4.62
N GLY A 330 -9.51 -8.10 -5.81
CA GLY A 330 -9.90 -9.47 -6.16
C GLY A 330 -11.23 -9.91 -5.55
N GLY A 331 -12.05 -8.93 -5.17
CA GLY A 331 -13.25 -9.14 -4.37
C GLY A 331 -12.95 -9.50 -2.91
N PHE A 332 -11.75 -9.21 -2.39
CA PHE A 332 -11.45 -9.27 -0.96
C PHE A 332 -11.74 -7.91 -0.31
N GLY A 333 -12.45 -7.90 0.82
CA GLY A 333 -12.76 -6.66 1.52
C GLY A 333 -11.56 -6.08 2.27
N ASP A 334 -11.60 -4.77 2.50
CA ASP A 334 -10.75 -4.06 3.45
C ASP A 334 -11.64 -3.23 4.38
N HIS A 335 -11.18 -3.04 5.62
CA HIS A 335 -11.98 -2.37 6.65
C HIS A 335 -11.90 -0.85 6.58
N VAL A 336 -10.87 -0.31 5.94
CA VAL A 336 -10.68 1.13 5.83
C VAL A 336 -11.55 1.62 4.69
N VAL A 337 -12.46 2.54 5.02
CA VAL A 337 -13.21 3.30 4.00
C VAL A 337 -12.21 4.02 3.11
N PRO A 338 -12.39 3.96 1.78
CA PRO A 338 -11.53 4.68 0.86
C PRO A 338 -11.39 6.15 1.22
N PHE A 339 -10.17 6.68 1.18
CA PHE A 339 -9.99 8.13 1.15
C PHE A 339 -10.38 8.63 -0.25
N HIS A 340 -11.48 9.37 -0.34
CA HIS A 340 -12.02 9.85 -1.61
C HIS A 340 -12.37 11.34 -1.55
N SER A 341 -12.60 11.92 -2.73
CA SER A 341 -12.95 13.32 -2.87
C SER A 341 -14.36 13.63 -2.34
N PRO A 342 -14.68 14.89 -2.00
CA PRO A 342 -16.05 15.30 -1.73
C PRO A 342 -17.00 14.95 -2.88
N GLU A 343 -18.29 14.74 -2.56
CA GLU A 343 -19.34 14.52 -3.55
C GLU A 343 -19.32 15.59 -4.65
N ASP A 344 -19.61 15.20 -5.90
CA ASP A 344 -19.59 16.05 -7.11
C ASP A 344 -18.21 16.49 -7.59
N THR A 345 -17.12 16.01 -6.99
CA THR A 345 -15.78 16.36 -7.49
C THR A 345 -15.63 15.90 -8.95
N PRO A 346 -15.31 16.81 -9.89
CA PRO A 346 -15.15 16.47 -11.30
C PRO A 346 -14.06 15.42 -11.51
N GLY A 347 -14.36 14.39 -12.32
CA GLY A 347 -13.40 13.33 -12.63
C GLY A 347 -13.26 12.23 -11.58
N ASP A 348 -13.91 12.35 -10.42
CA ASP A 348 -13.92 11.30 -9.38
C ASP A 348 -15.34 10.79 -9.06
N TRP A 349 -16.36 11.63 -9.20
CA TRP A 349 -17.77 11.27 -8.96
C TRP A 349 -18.58 11.18 -10.25
N MET A 350 -19.50 10.21 -10.29
CA MET A 350 -20.47 10.09 -11.36
C MET A 350 -21.83 9.58 -10.86
N THR A 351 -22.87 9.83 -11.64
CA THR A 351 -24.09 9.03 -11.53
C THR A 351 -23.76 7.63 -12.04
N ASP A 352 -24.05 6.62 -11.24
CA ASP A 352 -23.88 5.22 -11.57
C ASP A 352 -24.56 4.90 -12.92
N PRO A 353 -23.81 4.47 -13.95
CA PRO A 353 -24.35 4.26 -15.28
C PRO A 353 -25.35 3.12 -15.34
N TYR A 354 -25.30 2.17 -14.39
CA TYR A 354 -26.25 1.06 -14.33
C TYR A 354 -27.53 1.39 -13.55
N GLY A 355 -27.63 2.58 -12.95
CA GLY A 355 -28.81 3.03 -12.21
C GLY A 355 -29.11 2.26 -10.92
N LYS A 356 -28.12 1.55 -10.37
CA LYS A 356 -28.22 0.71 -9.16
C LYS A 356 -27.90 1.48 -7.88
N PHE A 357 -26.91 2.38 -7.94
CA PHE A 357 -26.34 3.01 -6.74
C PHE A 357 -26.57 4.52 -6.66
N GLY A 358 -27.24 5.11 -7.64
CA GLY A 358 -27.45 6.56 -7.67
C GLY A 358 -26.14 7.29 -7.95
N LYS A 359 -25.59 8.03 -6.98
CA LYS A 359 -24.35 8.79 -7.17
C LYS A 359 -23.24 8.19 -6.34
N ILE A 360 -22.10 7.95 -6.99
CA ILE A 360 -20.96 7.23 -6.43
C ILE A 360 -19.65 7.89 -6.84
N TYR A 361 -18.59 7.61 -6.10
CA TYR A 361 -17.23 7.86 -6.56
C TYR A 361 -16.68 6.59 -7.22
N VAL A 362 -15.91 6.78 -8.28
CA VAL A 362 -15.26 5.66 -9.00
C VAL A 362 -13.97 5.27 -8.29
N GLY A 363 -13.32 6.20 -7.59
CA GLY A 363 -12.24 5.91 -6.65
C GLY A 363 -11.74 7.17 -5.90
N PRO A 364 -10.58 7.10 -5.19
CA PRO A 364 -9.80 5.89 -4.93
C PRO A 364 -10.65 4.84 -4.20
N GLY A 365 -10.28 3.57 -4.31
CA GLY A 365 -11.03 2.46 -3.76
C GLY A 365 -10.42 1.85 -2.51
N LEU A 366 -10.59 0.54 -2.33
CA LEU A 366 -10.07 -0.16 -1.17
C LEU A 366 -8.54 -0.23 -1.14
N ARG A 367 -7.99 -0.48 0.06
CA ARG A 367 -6.55 -0.67 0.22
C ARG A 367 -6.07 -1.97 -0.40
N VAL A 368 -4.93 -1.90 -1.09
CA VAL A 368 -4.25 -3.03 -1.72
C VAL A 368 -2.78 -3.10 -1.26
N PRO A 369 -2.11 -4.26 -1.32
CA PRO A 369 -0.72 -4.37 -0.91
C PRO A 369 0.21 -3.45 -1.72
N PHE A 370 1.15 -2.81 -1.03
CA PHE A 370 2.12 -1.89 -1.62
C PHE A 370 3.42 -1.89 -0.82
N TYR A 371 4.55 -1.99 -1.50
CA TYR A 371 5.86 -1.92 -0.87
C TYR A 371 6.94 -1.40 -1.83
N MET A 372 7.89 -0.66 -1.26
CA MET A 372 8.97 -0.01 -1.98
C MET A 372 10.30 -0.62 -1.56
N ILE A 373 11.05 -1.19 -2.50
CA ILE A 373 12.32 -1.90 -2.30
C ILE A 373 13.47 -1.05 -2.82
N SER A 374 14.27 -0.53 -1.90
CA SER A 374 15.42 0.33 -2.20
C SER A 374 16.32 0.45 -0.98
N PRO A 375 17.60 0.82 -1.13
CA PRO A 375 18.43 1.15 0.03
C PRO A 375 17.84 2.25 0.91
N TRP A 376 17.14 3.22 0.32
CA TRP A 376 16.46 4.30 1.03
C TRP A 376 15.15 3.87 1.70
N THR A 377 14.74 2.60 1.53
CA THR A 377 13.51 2.07 2.11
C THR A 377 13.66 0.95 3.13
N ARG A 378 14.90 0.58 3.51
CA ARG A 378 15.14 -0.49 4.48
C ARG A 378 14.61 -0.14 5.88
N GLY A 379 14.29 -1.19 6.65
CA GLY A 379 14.09 -1.08 8.10
C GLY A 379 12.72 -1.53 8.64
N SER A 380 11.94 -2.34 7.92
CA SER A 380 10.58 -2.75 8.33
C SER A 380 9.73 -1.53 8.72
N ARG A 381 9.62 -0.57 7.80
CA ARG A 381 8.94 0.71 8.03
C ARG A 381 7.53 0.66 7.45
N VAL A 382 6.65 1.51 7.96
CA VAL A 382 5.28 1.67 7.46
C VAL A 382 5.07 3.09 6.96
N PHE A 383 4.69 3.22 5.69
CA PHE A 383 4.35 4.47 5.05
C PHE A 383 2.85 4.71 5.14
N THR A 384 2.45 5.87 5.67
CA THR A 384 1.06 6.07 6.12
C THR A 384 0.27 7.09 5.33
N GLU A 385 0.87 7.77 4.35
CA GLU A 385 0.17 8.76 3.55
C GLU A 385 -0.86 8.10 2.63
N HIS A 386 -1.92 8.84 2.31
CA HIS A 386 -2.90 8.42 1.31
C HIS A 386 -2.24 8.34 -0.07
N ALA A 387 -2.30 7.17 -0.68
CA ALA A 387 -1.70 6.92 -1.98
C ALA A 387 -2.57 5.99 -2.82
N ASP A 388 -2.48 6.10 -4.14
CA ASP A 388 -3.13 5.20 -5.10
C ASP A 388 -2.20 4.96 -6.32
N HIS A 389 -2.70 4.44 -7.44
CA HIS A 389 -1.86 4.24 -8.63
C HIS A 389 -1.34 5.55 -9.23
N ASN A 390 -2.04 6.68 -9.04
CA ASN A 390 -1.52 7.99 -9.43
C ASN A 390 -0.27 8.37 -8.65
N SER A 391 -0.15 7.93 -7.39
CA SER A 391 1.06 8.19 -6.58
C SER A 391 2.34 7.67 -7.20
N GLN A 392 2.28 6.58 -7.97
CA GLN A 392 3.44 6.07 -8.70
C GLN A 392 3.84 7.01 -9.86
N ILE A 393 2.85 7.59 -10.55
CA ILE A 393 3.07 8.62 -11.58
C ILE A 393 3.68 9.87 -10.95
N LEU A 394 3.08 10.36 -9.85
CA LEU A 394 3.55 11.53 -9.11
C LEU A 394 5.01 11.36 -8.65
N PHE A 395 5.38 10.18 -8.14
CA PHE A 395 6.76 9.87 -7.79
C PHE A 395 7.70 10.02 -8.99
N ILE A 396 7.37 9.38 -10.12
CA ILE A 396 8.21 9.42 -11.33
C ILE A 396 8.34 10.88 -11.83
N GLU A 397 7.27 11.66 -11.80
CA GLU A 397 7.30 13.09 -12.15
C GLU A 397 8.28 13.88 -11.26
N GLN A 398 8.19 13.74 -9.92
CA GLN A 398 9.11 14.41 -8.99
C GLN A 398 10.56 13.96 -9.21
N TRP A 399 10.76 12.66 -9.42
CA TRP A 399 12.07 12.07 -9.66
C TRP A 399 12.71 12.57 -10.96
N LEU A 400 11.97 12.56 -12.07
CA LEU A 400 12.47 13.03 -13.36
C LEU A 400 12.76 14.54 -13.34
N LYS A 401 11.92 15.36 -12.69
CA LYS A 401 12.20 16.79 -12.48
C LYS A 401 13.48 17.00 -11.67
N ALA A 402 13.68 16.25 -10.59
CA ALA A 402 14.90 16.32 -9.79
C ALA A 402 16.15 15.95 -10.60
N ARG A 403 15.98 15.14 -11.66
CA ARG A 403 17.02 14.77 -12.63
C ARG A 403 17.17 15.75 -13.80
N GLY A 404 16.37 16.82 -13.83
CA GLY A 404 16.49 17.90 -14.81
C GLY A 404 15.65 17.70 -16.09
N TYR A 405 14.74 16.73 -16.11
CA TYR A 405 13.78 16.61 -17.20
C TYR A 405 12.68 17.68 -17.08
N GLU A 406 12.26 18.23 -18.21
CA GLU A 406 11.14 19.17 -18.34
C GLU A 406 9.97 18.49 -19.06
N ASN A 407 8.75 19.00 -18.86
CA ASN A 407 7.52 18.50 -19.54
C ASN A 407 7.23 17.01 -19.29
N VAL A 408 7.52 16.52 -18.08
CA VAL A 408 7.31 15.12 -17.66
C VAL A 408 6.02 14.88 -16.88
N GLU A 409 5.24 15.93 -16.63
CA GLU A 409 3.95 15.83 -15.94
C GLU A 409 2.83 15.39 -16.88
N THR A 410 1.98 14.46 -16.43
CA THR A 410 0.76 14.12 -17.18
C THR A 410 -0.35 15.16 -16.97
N PRO A 411 -0.92 15.74 -18.04
CA PRO A 411 -2.10 16.60 -17.93
C PRO A 411 -3.39 15.78 -17.74
N GLU A 412 -3.32 14.46 -17.86
CA GLU A 412 -4.48 13.56 -17.91
C GLU A 412 -4.97 13.13 -16.52
N MET A 413 -4.20 13.42 -15.47
CA MET A 413 -4.57 13.05 -14.10
C MET A 413 -5.71 13.93 -13.56
N VAL A 414 -6.68 13.31 -12.90
CA VAL A 414 -7.76 14.02 -12.20
C VAL A 414 -7.15 15.00 -11.17
N GLN A 415 -7.58 16.26 -11.20
CA GLN A 415 -6.94 17.32 -10.42
C GLN A 415 -6.99 17.08 -8.91
N TRP A 416 -8.11 16.58 -8.38
CA TRP A 416 -8.21 16.27 -6.96
C TRP A 416 -7.19 15.22 -6.53
N ARG A 417 -6.97 14.16 -7.34
CA ARG A 417 -5.96 13.13 -7.08
C ARG A 417 -4.56 13.71 -7.00
N ARG A 418 -4.21 14.58 -7.96
CA ARG A 418 -2.90 15.26 -7.98
C ARG A 418 -2.64 16.12 -6.74
N GLU A 419 -3.69 16.74 -6.19
CA GLU A 419 -3.58 17.63 -5.03
C GLU A 419 -3.59 16.91 -3.68
N HIS A 420 -4.14 15.69 -3.61
CA HIS A 420 -4.42 15.01 -2.34
C HIS A 420 -3.75 13.64 -2.19
N MET A 421 -3.29 13.01 -3.28
CA MET A 421 -2.52 11.77 -3.19
C MET A 421 -1.03 12.06 -2.97
N SER A 422 -0.38 11.19 -2.22
CA SER A 422 1.07 11.27 -1.99
C SER A 422 1.85 11.13 -3.30
N ASP A 423 3.00 11.81 -3.38
CA ASP A 423 4.02 11.60 -4.42
C ASP A 423 5.05 10.53 -4.05
N LEU A 424 4.86 9.84 -2.91
CA LEU A 424 5.72 8.77 -2.36
C LEU A 424 7.14 9.18 -1.98
N VAL A 425 7.55 10.44 -2.19
CA VAL A 425 8.93 10.89 -1.90
C VAL A 425 9.22 10.76 -0.40
N SER A 426 8.23 11.08 0.43
CA SER A 426 8.29 10.95 1.89
C SER A 426 8.52 9.53 2.40
N ALA A 427 8.34 8.50 1.56
CA ALA A 427 8.66 7.12 1.92
C ALA A 427 10.17 6.85 1.93
N LEU A 428 11.00 7.73 1.34
CA LEU A 428 12.45 7.54 1.25
C LEU A 428 13.18 8.22 2.41
N ASP A 429 14.17 7.53 2.99
CA ASP A 429 15.19 8.14 3.83
C ASP A 429 16.45 8.37 3.01
N LEU A 430 16.47 9.48 2.27
CA LEU A 430 17.55 9.81 1.33
C LEU A 430 18.90 10.04 2.03
N ASP A 431 18.90 10.45 3.29
CA ASP A 431 20.11 10.77 4.04
C ASP A 431 20.82 9.51 4.57
N HIS A 432 20.08 8.42 4.78
CA HIS A 432 20.60 7.18 5.39
C HIS A 432 20.31 5.92 4.55
N PRO A 433 20.84 5.80 3.31
CA PRO A 433 20.69 4.58 2.53
C PRO A 433 21.33 3.37 3.23
N ASP A 434 20.58 2.28 3.36
CA ASP A 434 21.06 1.00 3.86
C ASP A 434 21.05 -0.04 2.74
N THR A 435 22.24 -0.54 2.38
CA THR A 435 22.40 -1.54 1.30
C THR A 435 22.40 -2.98 1.83
N SER A 436 22.17 -3.18 3.13
CA SER A 436 22.01 -4.52 3.69
C SER A 436 20.78 -5.20 3.09
N LEU A 437 20.77 -6.52 3.03
CA LEU A 437 19.63 -7.28 2.52
C LEU A 437 18.98 -8.10 3.64
N PRO A 438 17.64 -8.13 3.73
CA PRO A 438 16.96 -9.06 4.60
C PRO A 438 17.15 -10.49 4.09
N THR A 439 16.96 -11.47 4.98
CA THR A 439 16.84 -12.87 4.55
C THR A 439 15.40 -13.10 4.09
N LEU A 440 15.24 -13.36 2.80
CA LEU A 440 13.94 -13.76 2.25
C LEU A 440 13.78 -15.29 2.34
N PRO A 441 12.60 -15.81 2.69
CA PRO A 441 12.29 -17.23 2.60
C PRO A 441 12.50 -17.76 1.18
N ASP A 442 12.70 -19.07 1.08
CA ASP A 442 12.65 -19.74 -0.21
C ASP A 442 11.23 -19.68 -0.77
N ALA A 443 11.13 -19.47 -2.08
CA ALA A 443 9.89 -19.58 -2.83
C ALA A 443 10.00 -20.83 -3.71
N GLU A 444 9.04 -21.74 -3.59
CA GLU A 444 8.98 -22.94 -4.43
C GLU A 444 8.86 -22.54 -5.90
N GLU A 445 9.63 -23.18 -6.78
CA GLU A 445 9.49 -22.95 -8.22
C GLU A 445 8.15 -23.51 -8.71
N PRO A 446 7.31 -22.69 -9.37
CA PRO A 446 6.00 -23.13 -9.83
C PRO A 446 6.10 -24.32 -10.79
N ALA A 447 5.19 -25.28 -10.63
CA ALA A 447 5.15 -26.46 -11.49
C ALA A 447 4.93 -26.06 -12.96
N THR A 448 5.64 -26.71 -13.88
CA THR A 448 5.47 -26.48 -15.32
C THR A 448 5.17 -27.78 -16.09
N LEU A 449 4.40 -27.64 -17.17
CA LEU A 449 4.15 -28.70 -18.14
C LEU A 449 4.20 -28.11 -19.56
N LEU A 450 5.06 -28.67 -20.42
CA LEU A 450 5.27 -28.18 -21.79
C LEU A 450 5.61 -26.68 -21.86
N GLY A 451 6.38 -26.18 -20.88
CA GLY A 451 6.81 -24.79 -20.81
C GLY A 451 5.74 -23.80 -20.34
N LYS A 452 4.60 -24.28 -19.83
CA LYS A 452 3.56 -23.46 -19.19
C LYS A 452 3.49 -23.73 -17.71
N TYR A 453 3.24 -22.71 -16.92
CA TYR A 453 2.96 -22.87 -15.49
C TYR A 453 1.61 -23.57 -15.30
N VAL A 454 1.56 -24.54 -14.38
CA VAL A 454 0.38 -25.37 -14.12
C VAL A 454 0.08 -25.51 -12.62
N GLY A 455 0.73 -24.72 -11.76
CA GLY A 455 0.55 -24.79 -10.31
C GLY A 455 -0.91 -24.67 -9.90
N SER A 456 -1.59 -23.64 -10.38
CA SER A 456 -3.01 -23.38 -10.08
C SER A 456 -3.93 -24.49 -10.61
N SER A 457 -3.71 -24.98 -11.82
CA SER A 457 -4.47 -26.12 -12.38
C SER A 457 -4.25 -27.41 -11.57
N ASN A 458 -3.03 -27.67 -11.13
CA ASN A 458 -2.71 -28.81 -10.27
C ASN A 458 -3.38 -28.69 -8.89
N CYS A 459 -3.39 -27.48 -8.31
CA CYS A 459 -4.09 -27.19 -7.06
C CYS A 459 -5.60 -27.43 -7.20
N GLN A 460 -6.23 -26.86 -8.23
CA GLN A 460 -7.66 -27.04 -8.47
C GLN A 460 -8.04 -28.50 -8.76
N ALA A 461 -7.19 -29.24 -9.46
CA ALA A 461 -7.38 -30.67 -9.70
C ALA A 461 -7.26 -31.52 -8.43
N SER A 462 -6.35 -31.14 -7.52
CA SER A 462 -6.11 -31.86 -6.25
C SER A 462 -7.13 -31.48 -5.17
N HIS A 463 -7.68 -30.27 -5.23
CA HIS A 463 -8.62 -29.72 -4.28
C HIS A 463 -9.89 -29.26 -5.01
N PRO A 464 -10.88 -30.14 -5.26
CA PRO A 464 -12.10 -29.76 -6.00
C PRO A 464 -13.00 -28.78 -5.24
N THR A 465 -12.77 -28.59 -3.94
CA THR A 465 -13.40 -27.56 -3.12
C THR A 465 -12.31 -26.69 -2.50
N GLN A 466 -12.20 -25.46 -2.98
CA GLN A 466 -11.16 -24.51 -2.56
C GLN A 466 -11.67 -23.50 -1.54
N ARG A 467 -12.99 -23.38 -1.42
CA ARG A 467 -13.67 -22.47 -0.49
C ARG A 467 -13.96 -23.17 0.85
N PRO A 468 -13.25 -22.84 1.93
CA PRO A 468 -13.48 -23.45 3.24
C PRO A 468 -14.87 -23.14 3.79
N PRO A 469 -15.48 -24.02 4.61
CA PRO A 469 -16.77 -23.74 5.23
C PRO A 469 -16.72 -22.45 6.03
N VAL A 470 -17.70 -21.56 5.82
CA VAL A 470 -17.77 -20.28 6.52
C VAL A 470 -18.10 -20.51 8.02
N PRO A 471 -17.39 -19.86 8.96
CA PRO A 471 -17.53 -20.11 10.40
C PRO A 471 -18.75 -19.39 11.04
N TYR A 472 -19.93 -19.46 10.41
CA TYR A 472 -21.13 -18.81 10.92
C TYR A 472 -21.45 -19.23 12.35
N GLY A 473 -21.65 -18.25 13.23
CA GLY A 473 -21.99 -18.47 14.65
C GLY A 473 -20.84 -19.05 15.49
N GLN A 474 -19.65 -19.23 14.92
CA GLN A 474 -18.48 -19.80 15.60
C GLN A 474 -17.45 -18.74 16.04
N GLN A 475 -17.72 -17.45 15.77
CA GLN A 475 -16.85 -16.32 16.10
C GLN A 475 -17.31 -15.60 17.39
N SER A 476 -17.44 -16.34 18.49
CA SER A 476 -17.91 -15.77 19.77
C SER A 476 -16.88 -14.87 20.46
N ASN A 477 -15.59 -14.99 20.10
CA ASN A 477 -14.51 -14.13 20.57
C ASN A 477 -13.98 -13.25 19.43
N VAL A 478 -14.28 -11.96 19.49
CA VAL A 478 -13.85 -10.97 18.48
C VAL A 478 -12.32 -10.90 18.37
N SER A 479 -11.59 -11.01 19.48
CA SER A 479 -10.12 -10.95 19.47
C SER A 479 -9.46 -12.15 18.79
N ASP A 480 -10.15 -13.29 18.71
CA ASP A 480 -9.65 -14.45 17.96
C ASP A 480 -9.92 -14.31 16.46
N ALA A 481 -11.03 -13.66 16.09
CA ALA A 481 -11.35 -13.34 14.69
C ALA A 481 -10.40 -12.26 14.14
N LEU A 482 -10.19 -11.19 14.91
CA LEU A 482 -9.30 -10.06 14.63
C LEU A 482 -7.86 -10.36 15.09
N TRP A 483 -7.33 -11.52 14.73
CA TRP A 483 -6.00 -11.93 15.11
C TRP A 483 -4.92 -11.12 14.37
N PHE A 484 -3.88 -10.69 15.08
CA PHE A 484 -2.70 -10.01 14.52
C PHE A 484 -1.42 -10.44 15.24
N GLU A 485 -0.29 -10.25 14.58
CA GLU A 485 1.06 -10.44 15.13
C GLU A 485 1.48 -9.26 16.01
N GLU A 486 2.15 -9.56 17.11
CA GLU A 486 2.67 -8.51 18.00
C GLU A 486 4.03 -8.00 17.52
N GLY A 487 4.25 -6.69 17.61
CA GLY A 487 5.47 -6.06 17.12
C GLY A 487 5.27 -4.58 16.83
N TYR A 488 6.22 -4.01 16.08
CA TYR A 488 6.23 -2.59 15.78
C TYR A 488 6.91 -2.31 14.43
N LYS A 489 6.61 -1.13 13.87
CA LYS A 489 7.26 -0.58 12.68
C LYS A 489 7.53 0.91 12.86
N GLU A 490 8.65 1.40 12.34
CA GLU A 490 8.88 2.85 12.26
C GLU A 490 7.90 3.45 11.24
N VAL A 491 7.26 4.55 11.61
CA VAL A 491 6.34 5.28 10.74
C VAL A 491 7.14 6.29 9.90
N VAL A 492 6.82 6.36 8.61
CA VAL A 492 7.37 7.35 7.67
C VAL A 492 6.25 8.03 6.87
N GLY A 493 6.47 9.29 6.50
CA GLY A 493 5.48 10.14 5.84
C GLY A 493 4.49 10.81 6.80
N TYR A 494 3.59 11.62 6.25
CA TYR A 494 2.52 12.24 7.03
C TYR A 494 1.60 11.20 7.68
N LEU A 495 1.22 11.44 8.94
CA LEU A 495 0.43 10.51 9.72
C LEU A 495 -1.02 10.47 9.24
N THR A 496 -1.57 9.26 9.21
CA THR A 496 -3.00 8.98 9.15
C THR A 496 -3.43 8.23 10.40
N GLU A 497 -4.73 8.24 10.68
CA GLU A 497 -5.34 7.47 11.77
C GLU A 497 -5.19 5.96 11.59
N GLY A 498 -5.49 5.22 12.65
CA GLY A 498 -5.69 3.77 12.61
C GLY A 498 -4.58 2.93 13.21
N ARG A 499 -3.73 3.53 14.05
CA ARG A 499 -2.60 2.85 14.70
C ARG A 499 -2.47 3.28 16.16
N TYR A 500 -1.92 2.38 16.97
CA TYR A 500 -1.34 2.76 18.26
C TYR A 500 0.09 3.25 18.02
N LEU A 501 0.42 4.43 18.53
CA LEU A 501 1.68 5.10 18.27
C LEU A 501 2.49 5.29 19.56
N VAL A 502 3.80 5.14 19.46
CA VAL A 502 4.78 5.55 20.47
C VAL A 502 5.61 6.70 19.91
N PHE A 503 5.54 7.86 20.58
CA PHE A 503 6.34 9.05 20.25
C PHE A 503 7.64 9.01 21.03
N GLU A 504 8.73 8.62 20.37
CA GLU A 504 10.04 8.43 20.97
C GLU A 504 11.02 9.53 20.55
N LYS A 505 11.85 9.96 21.50
CA LYS A 505 12.94 10.90 21.28
C LYS A 505 14.06 10.67 22.28
N SER A 506 15.30 10.54 21.78
CA SER A 506 16.53 10.38 22.58
C SER A 506 16.50 9.22 23.61
N GLY A 507 15.81 8.11 23.30
CA GLY A 507 15.66 6.93 24.15
C GLY A 507 14.52 7.01 25.17
N TYR A 508 13.63 8.00 25.05
CA TYR A 508 12.50 8.24 25.94
C TYR A 508 11.22 8.46 25.13
N ALA A 509 10.09 7.99 25.65
CA ALA A 509 8.80 8.12 24.99
C ALA A 509 7.81 8.95 25.81
N LEU A 510 6.92 9.65 25.10
CA LEU A 510 5.78 10.32 25.73
C LEU A 510 4.92 9.32 26.51
N THR A 511 4.66 9.59 27.78
CA THR A 511 4.12 8.59 28.73
C THR A 511 2.95 9.14 29.54
N ASN A 512 1.85 8.37 29.57
CA ASN A 512 0.83 8.46 30.61
C ASN A 512 1.14 7.45 31.73
N ALA A 513 1.54 7.95 32.90
CA ALA A 513 1.88 7.10 34.05
C ALA A 513 0.65 6.43 34.74
N GLY A 514 -0.58 6.66 34.24
CA GLY A 514 -1.83 6.12 34.77
C GLY A 514 -2.51 7.08 35.73
N ASN A 515 -2.11 7.08 37.00
CA ASN A 515 -2.69 7.96 38.03
C ASN A 515 -2.21 9.42 37.93
N ALA A 516 -1.58 9.80 36.83
CA ALA A 516 -1.11 11.16 36.59
C ALA A 516 -2.24 12.06 36.06
N THR A 517 -2.13 13.34 36.37
CA THR A 517 -2.97 14.42 35.82
C THR A 517 -2.29 15.14 34.66
N ARG A 518 -1.05 14.77 34.33
CA ARG A 518 -0.25 15.36 33.25
C ARG A 518 0.59 14.30 32.55
N ILE A 519 0.93 14.56 31.31
CA ILE A 519 1.91 13.76 30.57
C ILE A 519 3.30 13.88 31.19
N SER A 520 4.07 12.82 31.00
CA SER A 520 5.47 12.71 31.38
C SER A 520 6.24 12.00 30.26
N SER A 521 7.47 11.63 30.52
CA SER A 521 8.30 10.80 29.65
C SER A 521 8.92 9.68 30.46
N SER A 522 9.18 8.54 29.83
CA SER A 522 9.87 7.41 30.45
C SER A 522 10.76 6.72 29.42
N ARG A 523 11.76 5.95 29.88
CA ARG A 523 12.68 5.24 28.97
C ARG A 523 11.91 4.30 28.06
N THR A 524 12.27 4.29 26.79
CA THR A 524 11.67 3.38 25.82
C THR A 524 12.26 1.98 25.96
N GLY A 525 11.39 0.97 26.01
CA GLY A 525 11.82 -0.44 25.98
C GLY A 525 12.18 -0.88 24.55
N SER A 526 13.00 -1.92 24.41
CA SER A 526 13.48 -2.40 23.10
C SER A 526 12.39 -2.92 22.15
N GLY A 527 11.17 -3.12 22.63
CA GLY A 527 10.04 -3.56 21.82
C GLY A 527 8.86 -2.58 21.77
N TYR A 528 8.96 -1.38 22.33
CA TYR A 528 7.85 -0.39 22.31
C TYR A 528 6.50 -0.90 22.86
N GLY A 529 6.53 -1.96 23.67
CA GLY A 529 5.34 -2.66 24.15
C GLY A 529 4.72 -2.09 25.43
N ASP A 530 5.24 -1.02 26.03
CA ASP A 530 4.64 -0.46 27.26
C ASP A 530 3.35 0.29 26.91
N LYS A 531 2.20 -0.22 27.40
CA LYS A 531 0.89 0.40 27.18
C LYS A 531 0.79 1.84 27.70
N LYS A 532 1.63 2.23 28.67
CA LYS A 532 1.72 3.62 29.18
C LYS A 532 2.28 4.61 28.16
N GLN A 533 3.00 4.12 27.15
CA GLN A 533 3.64 4.92 26.10
C GLN A 533 2.83 4.93 24.80
N ARG A 534 1.69 4.23 24.75
CA ARG A 534 0.88 4.05 23.55
C ARG A 534 -0.23 5.10 23.48
N TRP A 535 -0.35 5.70 22.31
CA TRP A 535 -1.28 6.78 22.01
C TRP A 535 -2.07 6.48 20.74
N VAL A 536 -3.24 7.09 20.60
CA VAL A 536 -4.06 7.06 19.39
C VAL A 536 -4.33 8.49 18.98
N ILE A 537 -4.09 8.80 17.71
CA ILE A 537 -4.38 10.11 17.12
C ILE A 537 -5.77 10.13 16.50
N HIS A 538 -6.39 11.30 16.51
CA HIS A 538 -7.73 11.55 15.98
C HIS A 538 -7.72 12.90 15.26
N TYR A 539 -8.16 12.99 14.01
CA TYR A 539 -8.18 14.24 13.25
C TYR A 539 -9.01 15.30 13.98
N SER A 540 -8.42 16.48 14.19
CA SER A 540 -9.16 17.60 14.79
C SER A 540 -10.18 18.14 13.79
N GLY A 541 -11.42 18.35 14.26
CA GLY A 541 -12.52 18.85 13.43
C GLY A 541 -12.96 17.91 12.30
N GLY A 542 -12.53 16.65 12.30
CA GLY A 542 -12.83 15.68 11.24
C GLY A 542 -12.14 15.97 9.90
N GLN A 543 -11.15 16.88 9.89
CA GLN A 543 -10.41 17.27 8.69
C GLN A 543 -8.97 16.75 8.74
N GLN A 544 -8.50 16.22 7.62
CA GLN A 544 -7.13 15.71 7.46
C GLN A 544 -6.12 16.86 7.34
N SER A 545 -5.86 17.55 8.46
CA SER A 545 -5.09 18.81 8.49
C SER A 545 -3.65 18.65 9.01
N GLY A 546 -3.25 17.44 9.40
CA GLY A 546 -2.02 17.21 10.18
C GLY A 546 -2.13 17.71 11.63
N VAL A 547 -3.33 18.08 12.07
CA VAL A 547 -3.67 18.47 13.44
C VAL A 547 -4.57 17.41 14.06
N PHE A 548 -4.17 16.94 15.24
CA PHE A 548 -4.79 15.80 15.90
C PHE A 548 -5.13 16.11 17.36
N HIS A 549 -6.22 15.52 17.84
CA HIS A 549 -6.38 15.17 19.24
C HIS A 549 -5.65 13.85 19.52
N ILE A 550 -5.11 13.69 20.72
CA ILE A 550 -4.34 12.51 21.10
C ILE A 550 -4.96 11.88 22.35
N SER A 551 -5.23 10.58 22.31
CA SER A 551 -5.78 9.80 23.42
C SER A 551 -4.81 8.70 23.87
N SER A 552 -4.84 8.37 25.15
CA SER A 552 -4.00 7.34 25.78
C SER A 552 -4.63 5.96 25.62
N ALA A 553 -3.87 4.99 25.11
CA ALA A 553 -4.33 3.61 24.99
C ALA A 553 -4.44 2.88 26.35
N LEU A 554 -3.86 3.45 27.41
CA LEU A 554 -3.88 2.87 28.75
C LEU A 554 -5.26 2.98 29.41
N ASP A 555 -5.87 4.16 29.32
CA ASP A 555 -7.03 4.57 30.13
C ASP A 555 -8.01 5.47 29.37
N GLY A 556 -7.79 5.69 28.07
CA GLY A 556 -8.65 6.54 27.22
C GLY A 556 -8.53 8.04 27.50
N LYS A 557 -7.65 8.48 28.40
CA LYS A 557 -7.49 9.91 28.70
C LYS A 557 -7.01 10.69 27.49
N TRP A 558 -7.47 11.94 27.37
CA TRP A 558 -7.09 12.83 26.28
C TRP A 558 -5.95 13.76 26.68
N LEU A 559 -5.04 14.03 25.75
CA LEU A 559 -4.03 15.06 25.90
C LEU A 559 -4.71 16.45 25.83
N GLY A 560 -4.70 17.14 26.96
CA GLY A 560 -5.21 18.50 27.09
C GLY A 560 -4.12 19.57 27.01
N PRO A 561 -4.51 20.85 27.11
CA PRO A 561 -3.59 21.98 26.99
C PRO A 561 -2.47 21.94 28.01
N LYS A 562 -1.25 22.34 27.58
CA LYS A 562 -0.06 22.37 28.42
C LYS A 562 0.25 21.01 29.06
N GLY A 563 -0.14 19.91 28.43
CA GLY A 563 0.18 18.56 28.88
C GLY A 563 -0.66 18.04 30.04
N THR A 564 -1.87 18.56 30.24
CA THR A 564 -2.84 17.92 31.15
C THR A 564 -3.37 16.62 30.55
N LEU A 565 -3.81 15.70 31.40
CA LEU A 565 -4.55 14.50 30.98
C LEU A 565 -6.01 14.65 31.40
N LEU A 566 -6.89 14.79 30.42
CA LEU A 566 -8.33 14.92 30.58
C LEU A 566 -8.96 13.52 30.67
N SER A 567 -10.11 13.38 31.33
CA SER A 567 -10.81 12.08 31.39
C SER A 567 -11.30 11.65 30.01
N SER A 568 -11.58 10.35 29.83
CA SER A 568 -11.92 9.76 28.53
C SER A 568 -13.20 10.32 27.90
N ASP A 569 -14.11 10.87 28.71
CA ASP A 569 -15.35 11.54 28.29
C ASP A 569 -15.16 13.01 27.90
N GLN A 570 -13.95 13.55 28.03
CA GLN A 570 -13.63 14.96 27.75
C GLN A 570 -12.90 15.18 26.41
N GLY A 571 -13.08 14.28 25.44
CA GLY A 571 -12.40 14.35 24.14
C GLY A 571 -12.67 15.63 23.34
N SER A 572 -13.84 16.25 23.52
CA SER A 572 -14.17 17.55 22.91
C SER A 572 -13.37 18.73 23.47
N GLN A 573 -12.66 18.55 24.58
CA GLN A 573 -11.78 19.54 25.21
C GLN A 573 -10.29 19.22 25.01
N ALA A 574 -9.98 18.16 24.24
CA ALA A 574 -8.62 17.80 23.90
C ALA A 574 -7.90 18.96 23.21
N ALA A 575 -6.58 19.01 23.36
CA ALA A 575 -5.79 20.02 22.68
C ALA A 575 -5.49 19.61 21.24
N ASP A 576 -5.57 20.58 20.34
CA ASP A 576 -5.02 20.49 19.00
C ASP A 576 -3.50 20.34 19.05
N VAL A 577 -3.00 19.24 18.52
CA VAL A 577 -1.57 18.97 18.35
C VAL A 577 -1.27 18.82 16.87
N LYS A 578 -0.52 19.79 16.33
CA LYS A 578 0.08 19.70 15.00
C LYS A 578 1.25 18.73 15.05
N ILE A 579 1.19 17.68 14.24
CA ILE A 579 2.29 16.74 14.04
C ILE A 579 2.81 16.92 12.63
N THR A 580 4.06 17.33 12.49
CA THR A 580 4.66 17.65 11.19
C THR A 580 5.79 16.67 10.91
N PHE A 581 5.72 16.00 9.77
CA PHE A 581 6.82 15.18 9.25
C PHE A 581 7.93 16.10 8.75
N VAL A 582 9.17 15.85 9.16
CA VAL A 582 10.33 16.68 8.82
C VAL A 582 11.04 16.18 7.55
N GLY A 583 10.80 14.92 7.15
CA GLY A 583 11.40 14.31 5.96
C GLY A 583 12.79 13.71 6.21
N ASN A 584 13.28 12.92 5.24
CA ASN A 584 14.65 12.38 5.17
C ASN A 584 15.22 11.82 6.50
N GLY A 585 14.45 10.97 7.17
CA GLY A 585 14.89 10.32 8.42
C GLY A 585 14.96 11.22 9.65
N GLN A 586 14.59 12.51 9.54
CA GLN A 586 14.62 13.48 10.65
C GLN A 586 13.42 13.37 11.61
N GLY A 587 12.46 12.50 11.29
CA GLY A 587 11.30 12.21 12.15
C GLY A 587 10.23 13.31 12.11
N TYR A 588 9.69 13.66 13.29
CA TYR A 588 8.50 14.47 13.44
C TYR A 588 8.66 15.58 14.49
N THR A 589 7.95 16.69 14.32
CA THR A 589 7.76 17.69 15.39
C THR A 589 6.33 17.63 15.93
N LEU A 590 6.17 17.80 17.25
CA LEU A 590 4.87 17.88 17.93
C LEU A 590 4.69 19.26 18.54
N GLN A 591 3.60 19.96 18.18
CA GLN A 591 3.33 21.32 18.67
C GLN A 591 1.85 21.51 18.98
N TYR A 592 1.54 22.22 20.06
CA TYR A 592 0.19 22.71 20.29
C TYR A 592 -0.20 23.81 19.28
N ALA A 593 -1.49 24.10 19.15
CA ALA A 593 -1.99 25.17 18.26
C ALA A 593 -1.37 26.57 18.51
N ASP A 594 -0.92 26.86 19.74
CA ASP A 594 -0.22 28.11 20.08
C ASP A 594 1.30 28.09 19.76
N SER A 595 1.72 27.07 19.01
CA SER A 595 3.11 26.76 18.64
C SER A 595 4.01 26.42 19.83
N THR A 596 3.44 26.06 20.98
CA THR A 596 4.23 25.51 22.09
C THR A 596 4.66 24.09 21.74
N PRO A 597 5.97 23.80 21.71
CA PRO A 597 6.44 22.47 21.33
C PRO A 597 6.23 21.47 22.49
N ILE A 598 5.96 20.21 22.14
CA ILE A 598 5.93 19.07 23.07
C ILE A 598 7.25 18.34 22.87
N GLU A 599 8.19 18.50 23.82
CA GLU A 599 9.59 18.13 23.59
C GLU A 599 10.16 17.30 24.73
N ILE A 600 10.96 16.28 24.39
CA ILE A 600 11.74 15.50 25.35
C ILE A 600 13.22 15.78 25.09
N ASP A 601 13.94 16.23 26.11
CA ASP A 601 15.38 16.48 26.01
C ASP A 601 16.21 15.18 26.09
N SER A 602 17.51 15.28 25.83
CA SER A 602 18.44 14.14 25.84
C SER A 602 18.60 13.45 27.20
N LYS A 603 18.10 14.04 28.29
CA LYS A 603 18.05 13.43 29.63
C LYS A 603 16.67 12.85 29.95
N GLY A 604 15.73 12.95 29.01
CA GLY A 604 14.37 12.49 29.14
C GLY A 604 13.45 13.48 29.86
N ALA A 605 13.82 14.74 30.05
CA ALA A 605 12.92 15.73 30.64
C ALA A 605 11.92 16.25 29.60
N LEU A 606 10.61 16.15 29.91
CA LEU A 606 9.55 16.73 29.10
C LEU A 606 9.48 18.25 29.31
N THR A 607 9.54 19.01 28.22
CA THR A 607 9.45 20.48 28.20
C THR A 607 8.29 20.92 27.33
N LEU A 608 7.50 21.86 27.86
CA LEU A 608 6.30 22.43 27.22
C LEU A 608 6.41 23.96 27.20
N GLN A 609 7.56 24.47 26.77
CA GLN A 609 7.90 25.89 26.75
C GLN A 609 8.54 26.23 25.41
N LYS A 610 8.34 27.45 24.93
CA LYS A 610 9.03 27.95 23.72
C LYS A 610 10.54 27.98 23.97
N ARG A 611 11.28 27.16 23.22
CA ARG A 611 12.74 27.09 23.17
C ARG A 611 13.16 26.92 21.71
N GLU A 612 14.43 27.12 21.40
CA GLU A 612 14.97 26.71 20.10
C GLU A 612 14.76 25.20 19.92
N ALA A 613 14.29 24.80 18.74
CA ALA A 613 14.04 23.40 18.42
C ALA A 613 15.36 22.62 18.50
N SER A 614 15.32 21.40 19.03
CA SER A 614 16.49 20.51 18.97
C SER A 614 16.73 20.05 17.53
N GLU A 615 17.96 19.65 17.21
CA GLU A 615 18.32 19.20 15.86
C GLU A 615 17.59 17.91 15.42
N GLU A 616 17.24 16.99 16.33
CA GLU A 616 16.58 15.72 16.01
C GLU A 616 15.09 15.74 16.38
N GLY A 617 14.22 15.25 15.47
CA GLY A 617 12.78 15.11 15.69
C GLY A 617 12.40 13.87 16.51
N TYR A 618 11.11 13.68 16.74
CA TYR A 618 10.56 12.44 17.26
C TYR A 618 10.63 11.34 16.22
N LYS A 619 11.02 10.13 16.62
CA LYS A 619 10.68 8.91 15.88
C LYS A 619 9.32 8.42 16.34
N ILE A 620 8.49 8.01 15.39
CA ILE A 620 7.15 7.50 15.68
C ILE A 620 7.13 6.02 15.33
N TRP A 621 6.65 5.22 16.26
CA TRP A 621 6.55 3.77 16.11
C TRP A 621 5.08 3.37 16.13
N SER A 622 4.63 2.70 15.07
CA SER A 622 3.34 2.03 15.04
C SER A 622 3.49 0.67 15.72
N VAL A 623 2.63 0.37 16.69
CA VAL A 623 2.76 -0.81 17.54
C VAL A 623 1.50 -1.65 17.58
N SER A 624 1.67 -2.96 17.61
CA SER A 624 0.60 -3.95 17.73
C SER A 624 0.90 -4.86 18.92
N TYR A 625 0.12 -4.75 19.99
CA TYR A 625 0.27 -5.54 21.22
C TYR A 625 -1.07 -5.64 21.94
N ARG A 626 -1.36 -6.80 22.53
CA ARG A 626 -2.60 -7.04 23.28
C ARG A 626 -2.65 -6.32 24.64
#